data_AF-A0A353Q1U9-F1
#
_entry.id   AF-A0A353Q1U9-F1
#
_cell.length_a   1.000
_cell.length_b   1.000
_cell.length_c   1.000
_cell.angle_alpha   90.00
_cell.angle_beta   90.00
_cell.angle_gamma   90.00
#
_symmetry.space_group_name_H-M   'P 1'
#
loop_
_entity.id
_entity.type
_entity.pdbx_description
1 polymer ?
#
loop_
_entity_poly.entity_id
_entity_poly.type
_entity_poly.pdbx_seq_one_letter_code
_entity_poly.pdbx_strand_id
1 'polypeptide(L)'
;MINGIPIYINQDLVSDLTALMFGGFEESRNVRNREEFEVHVRNTNDCRVQATMEDRAVVTNEHHLGKVHGEMEFLKDVNSTIIFTDFSRFNSIRDMLLDKNMIKQIREKDILDNKINCCEYVEFTASMTTTSLLSSINTLIGVIESYDIKILDNLIRENLLGITNVTFILNQLKFLSNSLSMNNTTDIVLNMNPFNVVLTVNLNAFSNKNAYVYDLAHSKLRVLGKVSRIVDGDNYFDLLRKTATSDYYNRFLTSLAPYLSILNNNGILVPDKFITKVNGPGLNVIPVAIYV
;
A
#
# COMPACT_ATOMS: atom_id res chain seq x y z
N MET A 1 4.19 0.66 22.89
CA MET A 1 3.59 2.01 22.71
C MET A 1 3.07 2.05 21.28
N ILE A 2 1.77 2.24 21.05
CA ILE A 2 1.18 2.16 19.71
C ILE A 2 1.66 3.40 18.92
N ASN A 3 2.69 3.21 18.09
CA ASN A 3 3.25 4.26 17.25
C ASN A 3 2.44 4.34 15.94
N GLY A 4 1.32 5.06 15.98
CA GLY A 4 0.48 5.39 14.82
C GLY A 4 -0.32 4.22 14.25
N ILE A 5 -1.39 4.56 13.52
CA ILE A 5 -2.24 3.58 12.82
C ILE A 5 -1.77 3.54 11.36
N PRO A 6 -1.26 2.40 10.86
CA PRO A 6 -0.91 2.28 9.46
C PRO A 6 -2.13 2.27 8.59
N ILE A 7 -2.06 3.15 7.60
CA ILE A 7 -3.02 3.33 6.54
C ILE A 7 -2.54 2.69 5.24
N TYR A 8 -1.24 2.34 5.18
CA TYR A 8 -0.58 1.64 4.10
C TYR A 8 0.45 0.66 4.68
N ILE A 9 0.42 -0.59 4.22
CA ILE A 9 1.44 -1.60 4.52
C ILE A 9 1.76 -2.35 3.23
N ASN A 10 3.01 -2.28 2.78
CA ASN A 10 3.48 -3.13 1.69
C ASN A 10 3.69 -4.56 2.22
N GLN A 11 2.64 -5.39 2.11
CA GLN A 11 2.61 -6.75 2.62
C GLN A 11 3.75 -7.62 2.06
N ASP A 12 4.10 -7.45 0.78
CA ASP A 12 5.17 -8.21 0.15
C ASP A 12 6.52 -7.87 0.79
N LEU A 13 6.84 -6.58 0.93
CA LEU A 13 8.08 -6.15 1.60
C LEU A 13 8.13 -6.54 3.06
N VAL A 14 7.01 -6.49 3.78
CA VAL A 14 6.91 -6.93 5.17
C VAL A 14 7.14 -8.45 5.24
N SER A 15 6.60 -9.23 4.32
CA SER A 15 6.80 -10.68 4.29
C SER A 15 8.26 -11.04 3.98
N ASP A 16 8.87 -10.38 3.00
CA ASP A 16 10.29 -10.55 2.66
C ASP A 16 11.21 -10.18 3.84
N LEU A 17 10.93 -9.06 4.51
CA LEU A 17 11.65 -8.63 5.71
C LEU A 17 11.46 -9.62 6.86
N THR A 18 10.26 -10.17 7.03
CA THR A 18 9.99 -11.21 8.03
C THR A 18 10.85 -12.43 7.75
N ALA A 19 10.87 -12.91 6.51
CA ALA A 19 11.67 -14.05 6.11
C ALA A 19 13.17 -13.81 6.36
N LEU A 20 13.69 -12.62 6.07
CA LEU A 20 15.10 -12.28 6.33
C LEU A 20 15.43 -12.18 7.82
N MET A 21 14.51 -11.66 8.63
CA MET A 21 14.76 -11.38 10.05
C MET A 21 14.52 -12.61 10.94
N PHE A 22 13.58 -13.45 10.57
CA PHE A 22 13.21 -14.68 11.27
C PHE A 22 13.74 -15.95 10.59
N GLY A 23 14.59 -15.86 9.56
CA GLY A 23 15.17 -17.03 8.90
C GLY A 23 14.16 -17.88 8.10
N GLY A 24 13.08 -17.26 7.61
CA GLY A 24 12.09 -17.91 6.75
C GLY A 24 10.94 -18.63 7.47
N PHE A 25 10.85 -18.53 8.79
CA PHE A 25 9.73 -19.10 9.54
C PHE A 25 8.50 -18.18 9.47
N GLU A 26 7.39 -18.67 8.91
CA GLU A 26 6.08 -18.04 9.14
C GLU A 26 5.61 -18.37 10.55
N GLU A 27 5.54 -17.33 11.39
CA GLU A 27 5.22 -17.46 12.80
C GLU A 27 3.73 -17.79 12.96
N SER A 28 3.37 -19.07 12.94
CA SER A 28 2.07 -19.54 13.45
C SER A 28 2.30 -20.09 14.86
N ARG A 29 1.72 -19.42 15.86
CA ARG A 29 1.83 -19.90 17.24
C ARG A 29 0.68 -20.87 17.50
N ASN A 30 1.00 -22.15 17.66
CA ASN A 30 0.07 -23.15 18.17
C ASN A 30 0.03 -23.03 19.70
N VAL A 31 -1.08 -22.55 20.23
CA VAL A 31 -1.35 -22.54 21.66
C VAL A 31 -2.13 -23.81 21.98
N ARG A 32 -1.56 -24.64 22.85
CA ARG A 32 -2.21 -25.84 23.38
C ARG A 32 -2.83 -25.47 24.72
N ASN A 33 -4.15 -25.29 24.74
CA ASN A 33 -4.89 -25.03 25.97
C ASN A 33 -5.33 -26.36 26.60
N ARG A 34 -5.13 -26.50 27.91
CA ARG A 34 -5.68 -27.60 28.71
C ARG A 34 -6.90 -27.09 29.45
N GLU A 35 -8.07 -27.63 29.12
CA GLU A 35 -9.30 -27.42 29.88
C GLU A 35 -9.62 -28.72 30.63
N GLU A 36 -9.59 -28.67 31.96
CA GLU A 36 -10.01 -29.76 32.83
C GLU A 36 -11.52 -29.64 33.08
N PHE A 37 -12.28 -30.70 32.74
CA PHE A 37 -13.70 -30.81 33.08
C PHE A 37 -13.91 -31.93 34.09
N GLU A 38 -14.36 -31.60 35.29
CA GLU A 38 -14.89 -32.58 36.23
C GLU A 38 -16.35 -32.89 35.89
N VAL A 39 -16.63 -34.15 35.50
CA VAL A 39 -18.00 -34.65 35.31
C VAL A 39 -18.42 -35.44 36.55
N HIS A 40 -19.30 -34.88 37.36
CA HIS A 40 -19.94 -35.63 38.45
C HIS A 40 -21.09 -36.50 37.92
N VAL A 41 -20.85 -37.80 37.79
CA VAL A 41 -21.88 -38.79 37.44
C VAL A 41 -22.72 -39.09 38.69
N ARG A 42 -23.97 -38.61 38.73
CA ARG A 42 -24.99 -39.09 39.67
C ARG A 42 -25.76 -40.24 39.02
N ASN A 43 -25.68 -41.43 39.62
CA ASN A 43 -26.55 -42.55 39.29
C ASN A 43 -27.99 -42.22 39.68
N THR A 44 -28.81 -41.89 38.69
CA THR A 44 -30.26 -42.06 38.77
C THR A 44 -30.65 -43.12 37.75
N ASN A 45 -31.32 -44.16 38.25
CA ASN A 45 -31.85 -45.27 37.46
C ASN A 45 -32.88 -44.75 36.45
N ASP A 46 -32.42 -44.35 35.26
CA ASP A 46 -33.19 -44.44 34.03
C ASP A 46 -32.24 -44.23 32.84
N CYS A 47 -31.93 -45.35 32.18
CA CYS A 47 -31.13 -45.39 30.97
C CYS A 47 -31.88 -44.73 29.80
N ARG A 48 -31.33 -43.65 29.27
CA ARG A 48 -31.23 -43.41 27.81
C ARG A 48 -30.26 -42.26 27.53
N VAL A 49 -28.98 -42.60 27.36
CA VAL A 49 -28.01 -41.75 26.68
C VAL A 49 -27.73 -42.39 25.33
N GLN A 50 -28.24 -41.77 24.27
CA GLN A 50 -27.87 -42.11 22.90
C GLN A 50 -26.62 -41.30 22.55
N ALA A 51 -25.46 -41.90 22.76
CA ALA A 51 -24.19 -41.37 22.25
C ALA A 51 -23.84 -42.16 20.98
N THR A 52 -24.10 -41.56 19.83
CA THR A 52 -23.51 -42.00 18.56
C THR A 52 -22.08 -41.49 18.50
N MET A 53 -21.11 -42.31 18.89
CA MET A 53 -19.75 -42.22 18.37
C MET A 53 -19.28 -43.66 18.12
N GLU A 54 -19.12 -43.99 16.84
CA GLU A 54 -18.45 -45.19 16.40
C GLU A 54 -16.99 -45.10 16.88
N ASP A 55 -16.61 -45.96 17.81
CA ASP A 55 -15.20 -46.31 17.94
C ASP A 55 -15.06 -47.81 18.25
N ARG A 56 -14.32 -48.47 17.37
CA ARG A 56 -14.04 -49.91 17.40
C ARG A 56 -13.11 -50.20 18.57
N ALA A 57 -13.67 -50.57 19.72
CA ALA A 57 -12.90 -51.17 20.81
C ALA A 57 -12.93 -52.71 20.67
N VAL A 58 -11.76 -53.29 20.40
CA VAL A 58 -11.53 -54.74 20.52
C VAL A 58 -11.66 -55.12 22.00
N VAL A 59 -12.64 -55.96 22.32
CA VAL A 59 -12.88 -56.46 23.68
C VAL A 59 -12.10 -57.76 23.87
N THR A 60 -11.01 -57.72 24.65
CA THR A 60 -10.46 -58.91 25.31
C THR A 60 -11.14 -59.07 26.68
N ASN A 61 -11.96 -60.11 26.80
CA ASN A 61 -12.66 -60.47 28.04
C ASN A 61 -11.70 -61.13 29.02
N GLU A 62 -11.43 -60.49 30.15
CA GLU A 62 -11.09 -61.19 31.40
C GLU A 62 -11.94 -60.64 32.55
N HIS A 63 -12.67 -61.57 33.19
CA HIS A 63 -13.58 -61.32 34.30
C HIS A 63 -12.80 -60.93 35.56
N HIS A 64 -12.93 -59.68 36.00
CA HIS A 64 -12.75 -59.34 37.42
C HIS A 64 -13.78 -58.33 37.91
N LEU A 65 -14.54 -58.76 38.91
CA LEU A 65 -15.54 -58.00 39.64
C LEU A 65 -14.82 -57.03 40.60
N GLY A 66 -14.60 -55.79 40.18
CA GLY A 66 -14.07 -54.72 41.00
C GLY A 66 -14.92 -53.47 40.83
N LYS A 67 -15.29 -52.80 41.93
CA LYS A 67 -15.90 -51.46 41.86
C LYS A 67 -14.91 -50.51 41.19
N VAL A 68 -15.15 -50.17 39.93
CA VAL A 68 -14.41 -49.13 39.21
C VAL A 68 -14.97 -47.78 39.64
N HIS A 69 -14.24 -47.06 40.50
CA HIS A 69 -14.38 -45.61 40.58
C HIS A 69 -13.51 -45.06 39.45
N GLY A 70 -14.11 -44.90 38.27
CA GLY A 70 -13.44 -44.35 37.11
C GLY A 70 -13.67 -42.85 37.08
N GLU A 71 -12.64 -42.08 37.38
CA GLU A 71 -12.55 -40.70 36.87
C GLU A 71 -12.30 -40.82 35.37
N MET A 72 -13.26 -40.39 34.55
CA MET A 72 -13.09 -40.33 33.11
C MET A 72 -12.63 -38.92 32.76
N GLU A 73 -11.32 -38.72 32.68
CA GLU A 73 -10.73 -37.48 32.15
C GLU A 73 -11.03 -37.40 30.64
N PHE A 74 -11.90 -36.48 30.25
CA PHE A 74 -12.05 -36.11 28.86
C PHE A 74 -10.95 -35.11 28.48
N LEU A 75 -9.89 -35.61 27.87
CA LEU A 75 -8.82 -34.79 27.30
C LEU A 75 -9.31 -34.19 25.99
N LYS A 76 -9.65 -32.90 25.99
CA LYS A 76 -9.88 -32.14 24.76
C LYS A 76 -8.65 -31.28 24.47
N ASP A 77 -7.80 -31.75 23.57
CA ASP A 77 -6.71 -30.94 23.03
C ASP A 77 -7.32 -29.84 22.14
N VAL A 78 -7.38 -28.61 22.65
CA VAL A 78 -7.76 -27.43 21.86
C VAL A 78 -6.49 -26.83 21.26
N ASN A 79 -6.23 -27.17 19.99
CA ASN A 79 -5.21 -26.48 19.20
C ASN A 79 -5.76 -25.13 18.73
N SER A 80 -5.21 -24.04 19.24
CA SER A 80 -5.53 -22.69 18.79
C SER A 80 -4.37 -22.12 17.98
N THR A 81 -4.63 -21.71 16.74
CA THR A 81 -3.64 -21.05 15.87
C THR A 81 -3.83 -19.55 15.95
N ILE A 82 -2.81 -18.82 16.43
CA ILE A 82 -2.81 -17.35 16.38
C ILE A 82 -2.37 -16.91 14.99
N ILE A 83 -3.24 -16.16 14.30
CA ILE A 83 -2.91 -15.51 13.02
C ILE A 83 -2.50 -14.08 13.31
N PHE A 84 -1.24 -13.75 13.07
CA PHE A 84 -0.77 -12.37 13.16
C PHE A 84 -1.34 -11.54 12.01
N THR A 85 -1.98 -10.43 12.35
CA THR A 85 -2.41 -9.42 11.38
C THR A 85 -1.20 -8.71 10.77
N ASP A 86 -1.36 -8.12 9.58
CA ASP A 86 -0.32 -7.32 8.93
C ASP A 86 0.23 -6.22 9.84
N PHE A 87 -0.64 -5.63 10.67
CA PHE A 87 -0.24 -4.64 11.66
C PHE A 87 0.72 -5.21 12.70
N SER A 88 0.39 -6.37 13.28
CA SER A 88 1.26 -7.01 14.26
C SER A 88 2.60 -7.44 13.65
N ARG A 89 2.59 -7.98 12.42
CA ARG A 89 3.82 -8.35 11.69
C ARG A 89 4.69 -7.13 11.42
N PHE A 90 4.09 -6.06 10.89
CA PHE A 90 4.78 -4.80 10.63
C PHE A 90 5.45 -4.24 11.89
N ASN A 91 4.72 -4.20 13.02
CA ASN A 91 5.28 -3.69 14.27
C ASN A 91 6.46 -4.53 14.76
N SER A 92 6.35 -5.87 14.74
CA SER A 92 7.45 -6.75 15.12
C SER A 92 8.70 -6.51 14.26
N ILE A 93 8.54 -6.38 12.94
CA ILE A 93 9.66 -6.10 12.04
C ILE A 93 10.26 -4.72 12.31
N ARG A 94 9.41 -3.70 12.45
CA ARG A 94 9.85 -2.34 12.71
C ARG A 94 10.68 -2.28 14.00
N ASP A 95 10.21 -2.92 15.07
CA ASP A 95 10.91 -2.96 16.35
C ASP A 95 12.26 -3.69 16.21
N MET A 96 12.31 -4.83 15.53
CA MET A 96 13.57 -5.52 15.26
C MET A 96 14.55 -4.71 14.40
N LEU A 97 14.07 -3.98 13.39
CA LEU A 97 14.90 -3.13 12.56
C LEU A 97 15.45 -1.93 13.35
N LEU A 98 14.68 -1.40 14.32
CA LEU A 98 15.16 -0.37 15.24
C LEU A 98 16.21 -0.93 16.19
N ASP A 99 15.98 -2.11 16.78
CA ASP A 99 16.92 -2.75 17.70
C ASP A 99 18.28 -3.04 17.05
N LYS A 100 18.27 -3.38 15.76
CA LYS A 100 19.49 -3.57 14.95
C LYS A 100 20.07 -2.28 14.36
N ASN A 101 19.53 -1.11 14.70
CA ASN A 101 19.92 0.20 14.13
C ASN A 101 19.90 0.25 12.59
N MET A 102 18.96 -0.47 11.96
CA MET A 102 18.83 -0.53 10.50
C MET A 102 17.95 0.59 9.94
N ILE A 103 17.13 1.24 10.78
CA ILE A 103 16.29 2.38 10.39
C ILE A 103 16.96 3.68 10.85
N LYS A 104 17.25 4.57 9.90
CA LYS A 104 17.66 5.93 10.19
C LYS A 104 16.43 6.82 10.36
N GLN A 105 16.27 7.41 11.54
CA GLN A 105 15.32 8.50 11.75
C GLN A 105 15.89 9.76 11.11
N ILE A 106 15.30 10.21 10.00
CA ILE A 106 15.81 11.36 9.25
C ILE A 106 14.95 12.60 9.49
N ARG A 107 15.63 13.74 9.59
CA ARG A 107 15.02 15.08 9.59
C ARG A 107 15.43 15.82 8.34
N GLU A 108 14.77 16.95 8.09
CA GLU A 108 15.05 17.88 6.98
C GLU A 108 16.55 18.13 6.78
N LYS A 109 17.29 18.41 7.87
CA LYS A 109 18.74 18.71 7.81
C LYS A 109 19.61 17.53 7.37
N ASP A 110 19.19 16.30 7.61
CA ASP A 110 19.99 15.12 7.33
C ASP A 110 20.10 14.83 5.82
N ILE A 111 19.16 15.36 5.02
CA ILE A 111 19.21 15.31 3.55
C ILE A 111 20.31 16.25 3.02
N LEU A 112 20.46 17.45 3.59
CA LEU A 112 21.51 18.41 3.19
C LEU A 112 22.91 17.91 3.52
N ASP A 113 23.05 17.27 4.66
CA ASP A 113 24.34 16.82 5.19
C ASP A 113 24.85 15.53 4.51
N ASN A 114 24.17 15.03 3.47
CA ASN A 114 24.47 13.77 2.77
C ASN A 114 24.62 12.56 3.73
N LYS A 115 23.79 12.51 4.78
CA LYS A 115 23.84 11.43 5.79
C LYS A 115 23.06 10.17 5.41
N ILE A 116 22.42 10.20 4.24
CA ILE A 116 21.51 9.18 3.74
C ILE A 116 22.10 8.61 2.46
N ASN A 117 22.15 7.29 2.37
CA ASN A 117 22.56 6.58 1.16
C ASN A 117 21.38 5.86 0.51
N CYS A 118 21.50 5.59 -0.78
CA CYS A 118 20.60 4.66 -1.46
C CYS A 118 20.60 3.30 -0.75
N CYS A 119 19.47 2.61 -0.82
CA CYS A 119 19.21 1.30 -0.20
C CYS A 119 19.10 1.29 1.33
N GLU A 120 19.26 2.42 2.02
CA GLU A 120 19.04 2.50 3.47
C GLU A 120 17.54 2.57 3.81
N TYR A 121 17.17 2.03 4.97
CA TYR A 121 15.84 2.23 5.53
C TYR A 121 15.81 3.55 6.30
N VAL A 122 14.83 4.38 5.98
CA VAL A 122 14.62 5.68 6.61
C VAL A 122 13.20 5.77 7.16
N GLU A 123 13.07 6.46 8.28
CA GLU A 123 11.79 6.82 8.87
C GLU A 123 11.72 8.32 9.08
N PHE A 124 10.65 8.93 8.60
CA PHE A 124 10.49 10.38 8.60
C PHE A 124 9.04 10.81 8.62
N THR A 125 8.83 12.10 8.86
CA THR A 125 7.50 12.70 8.80
C THR A 125 7.46 13.77 7.72
N ALA A 126 6.43 13.76 6.88
CA ALA A 126 6.26 14.70 5.78
C ALA A 126 4.77 14.96 5.50
N SER A 127 4.45 16.09 4.89
CA SER A 127 3.08 16.46 4.55
C SER A 127 2.73 16.02 3.13
N MET A 128 1.60 15.35 2.94
CA MET A 128 1.15 14.96 1.61
C MET A 128 0.72 16.17 0.79
N THR A 129 1.16 16.24 -0.47
CA THR A 129 0.74 17.30 -1.39
C THR A 129 -0.41 16.84 -2.28
N THR A 130 -1.10 17.79 -2.89
CA THR A 130 -2.09 17.53 -3.95
C THR A 130 -1.47 17.41 -5.34
N THR A 131 -0.14 17.56 -5.45
CA THR A 131 0.54 17.54 -6.75
C THR A 131 0.59 16.11 -7.28
N SER A 132 -0.12 15.87 -8.38
CA SER A 132 -0.17 14.57 -9.04
C SER A 132 -0.34 14.71 -10.54
N LEU A 133 0.63 14.18 -11.27
CA LEU A 133 0.58 14.13 -12.73
C LEU A 133 -0.59 13.26 -13.20
N LEU A 134 -0.79 12.09 -12.59
CA LEU A 134 -1.87 11.17 -12.93
C LEU A 134 -3.24 11.84 -12.72
N SER A 135 -3.45 12.50 -11.58
CA SER A 135 -4.71 13.21 -11.32
C SER A 135 -4.94 14.32 -12.35
N SER A 136 -3.91 15.11 -12.68
CA SER A 136 -3.99 16.18 -13.68
C SER A 136 -4.39 15.65 -15.07
N ILE A 137 -3.82 14.52 -15.48
CA ILE A 137 -4.14 13.87 -16.75
C ILE A 137 -5.59 13.34 -16.74
N ASN A 138 -5.99 12.68 -15.65
CA ASN A 138 -7.36 12.16 -15.50
C ASN A 138 -8.39 13.28 -15.48
N THR A 139 -8.08 14.41 -14.85
CA THR A 139 -8.94 15.60 -14.91
C THR A 139 -9.10 16.10 -16.34
N LEU A 140 -8.02 16.22 -17.12
CA LEU A 140 -8.13 16.63 -18.52
C LEU A 140 -8.94 15.63 -19.35
N ILE A 141 -8.73 14.33 -19.17
CA ILE A 141 -9.54 13.27 -19.83
C ILE A 141 -11.01 13.49 -19.52
N GLY A 142 -11.37 13.63 -18.23
CA GLY A 142 -12.75 13.83 -17.79
C GLY A 142 -13.37 15.11 -18.34
N VAL A 143 -12.60 16.21 -18.41
CA VAL A 143 -13.06 17.46 -19.04
C VAL A 143 -13.36 17.20 -20.52
N ILE A 144 -12.44 16.63 -21.30
CA ILE A 144 -12.65 16.37 -22.72
C ILE A 144 -13.88 15.46 -22.96
N GLU A 145 -14.04 14.41 -22.16
CA GLU A 145 -15.17 13.47 -22.26
C GLU A 145 -16.52 14.09 -21.86
N SER A 146 -16.52 15.22 -21.15
CA SER A 146 -17.74 15.93 -20.75
C SER A 146 -18.33 16.79 -21.87
N TYR A 147 -17.61 16.99 -22.99
CA TYR A 147 -18.09 17.77 -24.14
C TYR A 147 -18.30 16.87 -25.37
N ASP A 148 -19.14 17.33 -26.30
CA ASP A 148 -19.23 16.70 -27.62
C ASP A 148 -17.90 16.88 -28.37
N ILE A 149 -17.28 15.77 -28.74
CA ILE A 149 -15.97 15.75 -29.38
C ILE A 149 -15.94 16.50 -30.71
N LYS A 150 -17.07 16.56 -31.44
CA LYS A 150 -17.19 17.30 -32.70
C LYS A 150 -17.13 18.80 -32.47
N ILE A 151 -17.72 19.27 -31.36
CA ILE A 151 -17.66 20.69 -30.97
C ILE A 151 -16.22 21.06 -30.63
N LEU A 152 -15.54 20.24 -29.83
CA LEU A 152 -14.13 20.46 -29.49
C LEU A 152 -13.22 20.41 -30.72
N ASP A 153 -13.44 19.46 -31.64
CA ASP A 153 -12.67 19.34 -32.87
C ASP A 153 -12.86 20.56 -33.79
N ASN A 154 -14.09 21.05 -33.94
CA ASN A 154 -14.37 22.26 -34.72
C ASN A 154 -13.66 23.47 -34.11
N LEU A 155 -13.77 23.64 -32.79
CA LEU A 155 -13.13 24.74 -32.07
C LEU A 155 -11.60 24.75 -32.28
N ILE A 156 -10.97 23.58 -32.23
CA ILE A 156 -9.53 23.45 -32.44
C ILE A 156 -9.17 23.73 -33.91
N ARG A 157 -9.94 23.22 -34.88
CA ARG A 157 -9.68 23.41 -36.31
C ARG A 157 -9.81 24.86 -36.76
N GLU A 158 -10.69 25.63 -36.13
CA GLU A 158 -10.85 27.07 -36.41
C GLU A 158 -9.63 27.88 -35.95
N ASN A 159 -8.88 27.39 -34.95
CA ASN A 159 -7.79 28.13 -34.31
C ASN A 159 -6.39 27.55 -34.59
N LEU A 160 -6.28 26.27 -34.99
CA LEU A 160 -5.02 25.58 -35.26
C LEU A 160 -5.09 24.79 -36.57
N LEU A 161 -4.09 25.00 -37.43
CA LEU A 161 -3.88 24.21 -38.63
C LEU A 161 -3.07 22.95 -38.28
N GLY A 162 -3.64 21.76 -38.53
CA GLY A 162 -2.97 20.50 -38.27
C GLY A 162 -3.84 19.27 -38.52
N ILE A 163 -3.21 18.09 -38.53
CA ILE A 163 -3.90 16.80 -38.65
C ILE A 163 -4.34 16.23 -37.30
N THR A 164 -3.82 16.76 -36.21
CA THR A 164 -4.14 16.35 -34.84
C THR A 164 -5.57 16.76 -34.48
N ASN A 165 -6.33 15.82 -33.92
CA ASN A 165 -7.69 16.04 -33.46
C ASN A 165 -7.82 15.67 -31.97
N VAL A 166 -8.91 16.08 -31.35
CA VAL A 166 -9.23 15.84 -29.94
C VAL A 166 -9.30 14.35 -29.64
N THR A 167 -9.84 13.56 -30.57
CA THR A 167 -9.92 12.10 -30.43
C THR A 167 -8.54 11.46 -30.26
N PHE A 168 -7.56 11.88 -31.06
CA PHE A 168 -6.18 11.43 -30.97
C PHE A 168 -5.55 11.84 -29.63
N ILE A 169 -5.71 13.11 -29.24
CA ILE A 169 -5.20 13.64 -27.96
C ILE A 169 -5.78 12.84 -26.78
N LEU A 170 -7.10 12.62 -26.78
CA LEU A 170 -7.81 11.86 -25.75
C LEU A 170 -7.28 10.43 -25.65
N ASN A 171 -7.07 9.75 -26.79
CA ASN A 171 -6.54 8.39 -26.80
C ASN A 171 -5.10 8.33 -26.26
N GLN A 172 -4.25 9.30 -26.60
CA GLN A 172 -2.89 9.39 -26.06
C GLN A 172 -2.88 9.67 -24.57
N LEU A 173 -3.76 10.55 -24.08
CA LEU A 173 -3.92 10.83 -22.65
C LEU A 173 -4.39 9.59 -21.87
N LYS A 174 -5.37 8.84 -22.40
CA LYS A 174 -5.83 7.57 -21.80
C LYS A 174 -4.71 6.54 -21.72
N PHE A 175 -3.93 6.38 -22.80
CA PHE A 175 -2.79 5.47 -22.81
C PHE A 175 -1.72 5.89 -21.77
N LEU A 176 -1.43 7.19 -21.70
CA LEU A 176 -0.49 7.73 -20.71
C LEU A 176 -1.00 7.50 -19.28
N SER A 177 -2.28 7.78 -19.01
CA SER A 177 -2.91 7.52 -17.71
C SER A 177 -2.74 6.06 -17.29
N ASN A 178 -3.09 5.12 -18.17
CA ASN A 178 -2.94 3.68 -17.92
C ASN A 178 -1.49 3.28 -17.64
N SER A 179 -0.53 3.88 -18.35
CA SER A 179 0.90 3.62 -18.15
C SER A 179 1.38 4.15 -16.79
N LEU A 180 0.92 5.33 -16.38
CA LEU A 180 1.23 5.92 -15.07
C LEU A 180 0.60 5.17 -13.90
N SER A 181 -0.55 4.51 -14.11
CA SER A 181 -1.28 3.74 -13.09
C SER A 181 -1.11 2.22 -13.22
N MET A 182 -0.18 1.74 -14.05
CA MET A 182 -0.03 0.31 -14.33
C MET A 182 0.21 -0.49 -13.04
N ASN A 183 -0.43 -1.66 -12.93
CA ASN A 183 -0.42 -2.53 -11.76
C ASN A 183 -0.87 -1.83 -10.45
N ASN A 184 -1.79 -0.87 -10.55
CA ASN A 184 -2.28 -0.06 -9.44
C ASN A 184 -1.16 0.66 -8.68
N THR A 185 -0.04 0.93 -9.33
CA THR A 185 1.05 1.70 -8.71
C THR A 185 0.92 3.17 -9.09
N THR A 186 1.29 4.08 -8.19
CA THR A 186 1.32 5.52 -8.48
C THR A 186 2.39 6.23 -7.65
N ASP A 187 2.71 7.46 -8.03
CA ASP A 187 3.61 8.33 -7.28
C ASP A 187 2.81 9.27 -6.38
N ILE A 188 3.20 9.36 -5.12
CA ILE A 188 2.70 10.38 -4.19
C ILE A 188 3.85 11.32 -3.86
N VAL A 189 3.62 12.63 -3.98
CA VAL A 189 4.61 13.65 -3.62
C VAL A 189 4.33 14.16 -2.21
N LEU A 190 5.31 14.02 -1.34
CA LEU A 190 5.32 14.55 0.01
C LEU A 190 6.28 15.74 0.11
N ASN A 191 5.94 16.70 0.98
CA ASN A 191 6.76 17.84 1.31
C ASN A 191 7.36 17.67 2.71
N MET A 192 8.68 17.72 2.77
CA MET A 192 9.50 17.75 3.99
C MET A 192 10.36 19.02 3.96
N ASN A 193 9.69 20.17 3.98
CA ASN A 193 10.23 21.53 3.83
C ASN A 193 11.72 21.68 4.21
N PRO A 194 12.62 22.08 3.30
CA PRO A 194 12.41 22.47 1.90
C PRO A 194 12.43 21.31 0.88
N PHE A 195 12.49 20.04 1.31
CA PHE A 195 12.70 18.89 0.42
C PHE A 195 11.39 18.30 -0.08
N ASN A 196 11.45 17.68 -1.26
CA ASN A 196 10.38 16.82 -1.75
C ASN A 196 10.76 15.36 -1.60
N VAL A 197 9.79 14.53 -1.23
CA VAL A 197 9.92 13.08 -1.22
C VAL A 197 8.88 12.49 -2.17
N VAL A 198 9.32 11.68 -3.12
CA VAL A 198 8.43 10.92 -4.01
C VAL A 198 8.29 9.52 -3.45
N LEU A 199 7.06 9.09 -3.18
CA LEU A 199 6.73 7.73 -2.78
C LEU A 199 6.19 6.96 -3.97
N THR A 200 6.78 5.80 -4.27
CA THR A 200 6.17 4.85 -5.22
C THR A 200 5.29 3.88 -4.43
N VAL A 201 3.97 4.02 -4.51
CA VAL A 201 3.01 3.20 -3.75
C VAL A 201 2.25 2.24 -4.66
N ASN A 202 1.79 1.13 -4.09
CA ASN A 202 0.75 0.29 -4.68
C ASN A 202 -0.60 0.59 -3.99
N LEU A 203 -1.60 1.02 -4.73
CA LEU A 203 -2.92 1.37 -4.20
C LEU A 203 -3.59 0.19 -3.47
N ASN A 204 -3.26 -1.04 -3.84
CA ASN A 204 -3.80 -2.25 -3.19
C ASN A 204 -3.29 -2.46 -1.76
N ALA A 205 -2.18 -1.79 -1.38
CA ALA A 205 -1.55 -1.90 -0.07
C ALA A 205 -2.10 -0.89 0.95
N PHE A 206 -3.06 -0.03 0.56
CA PHE A 206 -3.79 0.80 1.52
C PHE A 206 -4.83 -0.02 2.28
N SER A 207 -4.95 0.23 3.59
CA SER A 207 -5.83 -0.54 4.49
C SER A 207 -7.31 -0.40 4.12
N ASN A 208 -7.71 0.78 3.66
CA ASN A 208 -9.05 1.01 3.13
C ASN A 208 -9.01 1.02 1.60
N LYS A 209 -9.43 -0.08 0.98
CA LYS A 209 -9.49 -0.23 -0.48
C LYS A 209 -10.50 0.72 -1.16
N ASN A 210 -11.41 1.30 -0.39
CA ASN A 210 -12.41 2.25 -0.86
C ASN A 210 -12.04 3.71 -0.52
N ALA A 211 -10.97 3.95 0.26
CA ALA A 211 -10.52 5.31 0.53
C ALA A 211 -9.80 5.88 -0.68
N TYR A 212 -10.05 7.15 -0.96
CA TYR A 212 -9.30 7.84 -1.99
C TYR A 212 -7.97 8.32 -1.40
N VAL A 213 -6.86 8.06 -2.09
CA VAL A 213 -5.52 8.37 -1.57
C VAL A 213 -5.34 9.83 -1.18
N TYR A 214 -6.04 10.75 -1.87
CA TYR A 214 -5.98 12.19 -1.57
C TYR A 214 -6.95 12.64 -0.47
N ASP A 215 -7.70 11.74 0.18
CA ASP A 215 -8.40 12.06 1.45
C ASP A 215 -7.39 12.47 2.54
N LEU A 216 -6.13 12.08 2.35
CA LEU A 216 -4.98 12.41 3.20
C LEU A 216 -4.19 13.62 2.70
N ALA A 217 -4.67 14.33 1.67
CA ALA A 217 -3.99 15.53 1.18
C ALA A 217 -3.81 16.55 2.31
N HIS A 218 -2.64 17.19 2.35
CA HIS A 218 -2.23 18.14 3.39
C HIS A 218 -2.09 17.56 4.80
N SER A 219 -2.37 16.26 5.01
CA SER A 219 -2.11 15.61 6.29
C SER A 219 -0.61 15.36 6.50
N LYS A 220 -0.20 15.32 7.77
CA LYS A 220 1.16 14.99 8.18
C LYS A 220 1.25 13.47 8.35
N LEU A 221 2.07 12.82 7.54
CA LEU A 221 2.22 11.38 7.49
C LEU A 221 3.59 10.97 7.99
N ARG A 222 3.64 9.86 8.73
CA ARG A 222 4.91 9.21 9.04
C ARG A 222 5.12 8.04 8.09
N VAL A 223 6.34 7.95 7.54
CA VAL A 223 6.70 6.99 6.50
C VAL A 223 7.92 6.23 6.96
N LEU A 224 7.82 4.91 6.92
CA LEU A 224 8.97 4.00 6.96
C LEU A 224 9.16 3.44 5.56
N GLY A 225 10.35 3.59 4.99
CA GLY A 225 10.61 3.11 3.64
C GLY A 225 12.09 2.94 3.33
N LYS A 226 12.36 2.35 2.18
CA LYS A 226 13.71 2.15 1.66
C LYS A 226 14.02 3.22 0.61
N VAL A 227 15.15 3.89 0.74
CA VAL A 227 15.59 4.89 -0.24
C VAL A 227 15.98 4.17 -1.53
N SER A 228 15.32 4.53 -2.63
CA SER A 228 15.61 3.96 -3.96
C SER A 228 16.49 4.89 -4.80
N ARG A 229 16.35 6.20 -4.62
CA ARG A 229 17.13 7.21 -5.33
C ARG A 229 17.21 8.49 -4.50
N ILE A 230 18.36 9.16 -4.59
CA ILE A 230 18.60 10.49 -4.02
C ILE A 230 18.84 11.44 -5.19
N VAL A 231 18.30 12.65 -5.08
CA VAL A 231 18.42 13.70 -6.11
C VAL A 231 18.92 14.97 -5.43
N ASP A 232 19.97 15.56 -5.98
CA ASP A 232 20.56 16.83 -5.54
C ASP A 232 19.77 18.04 -6.10
N GLY A 233 20.22 19.26 -5.78
CA GLY A 233 19.49 20.49 -6.13
C GLY A 233 19.35 20.77 -7.64
N ASP A 234 20.27 20.26 -8.46
CA ASP A 234 20.29 20.52 -9.92
C ASP A 234 19.53 19.46 -10.72
N ASN A 235 19.19 18.33 -10.09
CA ASN A 235 18.47 17.23 -10.71
C ASN A 235 16.99 17.17 -10.26
N TYR A 236 16.24 16.23 -10.83
CA TYR A 236 14.81 16.06 -10.54
C TYR A 236 14.37 14.59 -10.53
N PHE A 237 13.24 14.33 -9.88
CA PHE A 237 12.47 13.10 -10.07
C PHE A 237 11.52 13.26 -11.25
N ASP A 238 11.64 12.35 -12.20
CA ASP A 238 10.75 12.29 -13.37
C ASP A 238 9.48 11.50 -13.05
N LEU A 239 8.33 12.17 -13.09
CA LEU A 239 7.03 11.55 -12.86
C LEU A 239 6.54 10.74 -14.07
N LEU A 240 7.20 10.88 -15.23
CA LEU A 240 6.91 10.08 -16.43
C LEU A 240 7.78 8.83 -16.54
N ARG A 241 8.71 8.58 -15.60
CA ARG A 241 9.68 7.45 -15.69
C ARG A 241 9.04 6.07 -15.87
N LYS A 242 7.80 5.90 -15.39
CA LYS A 242 7.03 4.65 -15.51
C LYS A 242 6.59 4.32 -16.94
N THR A 243 6.63 5.29 -17.83
CA THR A 243 6.28 5.13 -19.25
C THR A 243 7.41 4.50 -20.08
N ALA A 244 8.60 4.33 -19.50
CA ALA A 244 9.85 3.95 -20.18
C ALA A 244 10.26 4.87 -21.36
N THR A 245 9.51 5.94 -21.63
CA THR A 245 9.66 6.83 -22.79
C THR A 245 9.35 8.28 -22.38
N SER A 246 9.89 8.72 -21.24
CA SER A 246 9.61 10.02 -20.65
C SER A 246 9.81 11.19 -21.60
N ASP A 247 10.85 11.17 -22.44
CA ASP A 247 11.13 12.25 -23.39
C ASP A 247 10.01 12.40 -24.43
N TYR A 248 9.46 11.28 -24.91
CA TYR A 248 8.32 11.29 -25.81
C TYR A 248 7.10 11.94 -25.15
N TYR A 249 6.76 11.53 -23.92
CA TYR A 249 5.59 12.07 -23.24
C TYR A 249 5.77 13.51 -22.77
N ASN A 250 6.97 13.94 -22.40
CA ASN A 250 7.26 15.35 -22.12
C ASN A 250 7.02 16.21 -23.38
N ARG A 251 7.51 15.75 -24.54
CA ARG A 251 7.25 16.44 -25.82
C ARG A 251 5.77 16.46 -26.16
N PHE A 252 5.07 15.34 -25.98
CA PHE A 252 3.63 15.25 -26.20
C PHE A 252 2.87 16.24 -25.30
N LEU A 253 3.06 16.20 -23.97
CA LEU A 253 2.38 17.10 -23.04
C LEU A 253 2.72 18.59 -23.30
N THR A 254 3.97 18.90 -23.67
CA THR A 254 4.36 20.26 -24.05
C THR A 254 3.66 20.70 -25.33
N SER A 255 3.50 19.79 -26.31
CA SER A 255 2.78 20.07 -27.55
C SER A 255 1.28 20.32 -27.37
N LEU A 256 0.71 19.97 -26.20
CA LEU A 256 -0.70 20.23 -25.89
C LEU A 256 -0.98 21.70 -25.53
N ALA A 257 0.04 22.48 -25.14
CA ALA A 257 -0.10 23.88 -24.70
C ALA A 257 -1.01 24.75 -25.61
N PRO A 258 -0.84 24.79 -26.95
CA PRO A 258 -1.72 25.59 -27.80
C PRO A 258 -3.19 25.11 -27.78
N TYR A 259 -3.43 23.81 -27.69
CA TYR A 259 -4.78 23.24 -27.61
C TYR A 259 -5.44 23.61 -26.28
N LEU A 260 -4.71 23.48 -25.16
CA LEU A 260 -5.22 23.83 -23.83
C LEU A 260 -5.53 25.33 -23.73
N SER A 261 -4.71 26.19 -24.34
CA SER A 261 -4.99 27.62 -24.40
C SER A 261 -6.29 27.94 -25.14
N ILE A 262 -6.58 27.26 -26.26
CA ILE A 262 -7.85 27.44 -26.98
C ILE A 262 -9.03 27.02 -26.12
N LEU A 263 -8.94 25.89 -25.43
CA LEU A 263 -10.00 25.42 -24.53
C LEU A 263 -10.24 26.46 -23.41
N ASN A 264 -9.19 26.91 -22.74
CA ASN A 264 -9.28 27.92 -21.68
C ASN A 264 -9.87 29.25 -22.20
N ASN A 265 -9.44 29.72 -23.38
CA ASN A 265 -9.95 30.96 -23.99
C ASN A 265 -11.44 30.89 -24.35
N ASN A 266 -12.00 29.69 -24.51
CA ASN A 266 -13.40 29.44 -24.80
C ASN A 266 -14.20 29.02 -23.55
N GLY A 267 -13.66 29.26 -22.35
CA GLY A 267 -14.35 28.99 -21.09
C GLY A 267 -14.35 27.52 -20.64
N ILE A 268 -13.60 26.65 -21.32
CA ILE A 268 -13.43 25.25 -20.93
C ILE A 268 -12.21 25.16 -20.02
N LEU A 269 -12.45 24.95 -18.73
CA LEU A 269 -11.39 24.93 -17.71
C LEU A 269 -10.50 23.69 -17.85
N VAL A 270 -9.24 23.92 -18.24
CA VAL A 270 -8.20 22.90 -18.34
C VAL A 270 -6.90 23.36 -17.68
N PRO A 271 -6.03 22.43 -17.25
CA PRO A 271 -4.72 22.80 -16.69
C PRO A 271 -3.87 23.57 -17.70
N ASP A 272 -3.21 24.64 -17.26
CA ASP A 272 -2.31 25.41 -18.13
C ASP A 272 -1.02 24.64 -18.48
N LYS A 273 -0.54 23.83 -17.54
CA LYS A 273 0.67 23.03 -17.69
C LYS A 273 0.62 21.78 -16.84
N PHE A 274 1.33 20.76 -17.30
CA PHE A 274 1.56 19.54 -16.53
C PHE A 274 2.87 19.64 -15.75
N ILE A 275 2.82 19.35 -14.46
CA ILE A 275 4.02 19.20 -13.64
C ILE A 275 4.52 17.76 -13.83
N THR A 276 5.58 17.59 -14.60
CA THR A 276 6.19 16.27 -14.90
C THR A 276 7.45 16.00 -14.09
N LYS A 277 7.96 17.00 -13.36
CA LYS A 277 9.22 16.95 -12.63
C LYS A 277 9.03 17.44 -11.20
N VAL A 278 9.67 16.75 -10.26
CA VAL A 278 9.82 17.20 -8.87
C VAL A 278 11.29 17.52 -8.64
N ASN A 279 11.61 18.81 -8.53
CA ASN A 279 12.99 19.25 -8.37
C ASN A 279 13.56 18.81 -7.02
N GLY A 280 14.85 18.48 -7.02
CA GLY A 280 15.58 18.25 -5.79
C GLY A 280 15.92 19.55 -5.06
N PRO A 281 16.61 19.45 -3.93
CA PRO A 281 17.05 18.20 -3.28
C PRO A 281 15.89 17.35 -2.75
N GLY A 282 16.02 16.02 -2.77
CA GLY A 282 14.95 15.12 -2.32
C GLY A 282 15.25 13.63 -2.41
N LEU A 283 14.24 12.82 -2.03
CA LEU A 283 14.35 11.35 -1.98
C LEU A 283 13.22 10.68 -2.78
N ASN A 284 13.53 9.58 -3.46
CA ASN A 284 12.52 8.62 -3.91
C ASN A 284 12.54 7.43 -2.95
N VAL A 285 11.42 7.15 -2.31
CA VAL A 285 11.31 6.14 -1.26
C VAL A 285 10.26 5.11 -1.66
N ILE A 286 10.62 3.83 -1.49
CA ILE A 286 9.67 2.72 -1.58
C ILE A 286 9.14 2.49 -0.16
N PRO A 287 7.87 2.82 0.13
CA PRO A 287 7.33 2.72 1.48
C PRO A 287 7.12 1.26 1.86
N VAL A 288 7.60 0.91 3.06
CA VAL A 288 7.21 -0.30 3.79
C VAL A 288 5.87 -0.06 4.47
N ALA A 289 5.72 1.09 5.12
CA ALA A 289 4.45 1.52 5.71
C ALA A 289 4.30 3.04 5.72
N ILE A 290 3.04 3.49 5.69
CA ILE A 290 2.63 4.87 5.94
C ILE A 290 1.60 4.83 7.06
N TYR A 291 1.76 5.70 8.05
CA TYR A 291 0.92 5.72 9.24
C TYR A 291 0.68 7.14 9.75
N VAL A 292 -0.46 7.30 10.40
CA VAL A 292 -0.97 8.56 11.01
C VAL A 292 -0.90 8.50 12.53
#